data_AF-A0A0B2SIF9-F1
#
_entry.id   AF-A0A0B2SIF9-F1
#
_cell.length_a   1.000
_cell.length_b   1.000
_cell.length_c   1.000
_cell.angle_alpha   90.00
_cell.angle_beta   90.00
_cell.angle_gamma   90.00
#
_symmetry.space_group_name_H-M   'P 1'
#
loop_
_entity.id
_entity.type
_entity.pdbx_description
1 polymer ?
#
loop_
_entity_poly.entity_id
_entity_poly.type
_entity_poly.pdbx_seq_one_letter_code
_entity_poly.pdbx_strand_id
1 'polypeptide(L)'
;MKDGVRLMGRGSEQIKWPIHQEVSRVTVRAKEAVEAAGGSVRRVYYNKLGLKALVKPEWFEKKGRLLPRAARPPPKQKDKVDSIGRLPAPTKPIPFLVEASKDLPVQHLS
;
A
#
# COMPACT_ATOMS: atom_id res chain seq x y z
N MET A 1 -7.93 11.59 -10.66
CA MET A 1 -8.04 10.55 -9.61
C MET A 1 -8.57 11.20 -8.35
N LYS A 2 -9.66 10.67 -7.75
CA LYS A 2 -10.32 11.33 -6.59
C LYS A 2 -9.81 10.79 -5.25
N ASP A 3 -9.86 9.48 -5.04
CA ASP A 3 -9.68 8.90 -3.69
C ASP A 3 -8.74 7.67 -3.64
N GLY A 4 -8.05 7.34 -4.73
CA GLY A 4 -7.23 6.12 -4.78
C GLY A 4 -7.46 5.24 -5.99
N VAL A 5 -6.79 4.09 -5.97
CA VAL A 5 -6.99 2.98 -6.91
C VAL A 5 -7.70 1.83 -6.19
N ARG A 6 -8.68 1.22 -6.86
CA ARG A 6 -9.29 -0.04 -6.43
C ARG A 6 -8.86 -1.17 -7.36
N LEU A 7 -8.22 -2.18 -6.79
CA LEU A 7 -7.85 -3.39 -7.52
C LEU A 7 -9.04 -4.35 -7.63
N MET A 8 -9.29 -4.83 -8.84
CA MET A 8 -10.44 -5.69 -9.21
C MET A 8 -9.93 -6.98 -9.86
N GLY A 9 -10.62 -8.09 -9.64
CA GLY A 9 -10.17 -9.43 -10.08
C GLY A 9 -10.54 -9.80 -11.50
N ARG A 10 -10.76 -8.84 -12.40
CA ARG A 10 -11.07 -9.15 -13.80
C ARG A 10 -9.76 -9.50 -14.52
N GLY A 11 -9.69 -10.69 -15.11
CA GLY A 11 -8.45 -11.18 -15.77
C GLY A 11 -7.39 -11.67 -14.79
N SER A 12 -7.77 -12.01 -13.56
CA SER A 12 -6.88 -12.57 -12.53
C SER A 12 -6.11 -13.80 -13.01
N GLU A 13 -6.67 -14.53 -13.95
CA GLU A 13 -6.12 -15.76 -14.52
C GLU A 13 -4.82 -15.53 -15.31
N GLN A 14 -4.52 -14.28 -15.65
CA GLN A 14 -3.33 -13.89 -16.41
C GLN A 14 -2.14 -13.43 -15.54
N ILE A 15 -2.31 -13.38 -14.22
CA ILE A 15 -1.23 -12.97 -13.30
C ILE A 15 -0.20 -14.10 -13.22
N LYS A 16 1.00 -13.84 -13.75
CA LYS A 16 2.11 -14.82 -13.79
C LYS A 16 3.26 -14.49 -12.85
N TRP A 17 3.38 -13.23 -12.46
CA TRP A 17 4.51 -12.73 -11.68
C TRP A 17 4.08 -12.43 -10.24
N PRO A 18 4.94 -12.68 -9.25
CA PRO A 18 4.70 -12.30 -7.86
C PRO A 18 4.83 -10.77 -7.74
N ILE A 19 3.72 -10.06 -7.94
CA ILE A 19 3.69 -8.59 -7.87
C ILE A 19 3.19 -8.15 -6.50
N HIS A 20 3.91 -7.21 -5.88
CA HIS A 20 3.55 -6.61 -4.60
C HIS A 20 2.98 -5.21 -4.81
N GLN A 21 1.76 -4.96 -4.36
CA GLN A 21 1.06 -3.70 -4.64
C GLN A 21 0.52 -3.04 -3.37
N GLU A 22 0.75 -1.73 -3.25
CA GLU A 22 0.05 -0.87 -2.31
C GLU A 22 -1.09 -0.15 -3.04
N VAL A 23 -2.32 -0.45 -2.65
CA VAL A 23 -3.54 0.10 -3.30
C VAL A 23 -4.45 0.70 -2.25
N SER A 24 -5.41 1.54 -2.65
CA SER A 24 -6.33 2.13 -1.66
C SER A 24 -7.44 1.16 -1.27
N ARG A 25 -7.87 0.29 -2.20
CA ARG A 25 -8.90 -0.74 -1.98
C ARG A 25 -8.62 -1.95 -2.86
N VAL A 26 -9.12 -3.10 -2.45
CA VAL A 26 -9.01 -4.34 -3.22
C VAL A 26 -10.26 -5.19 -3.00
N THR A 27 -10.73 -5.91 -4.03
CA THR A 27 -11.76 -6.94 -3.89
C THR A 27 -11.15 -8.25 -3.40
N VAL A 28 -11.91 -9.05 -2.65
CA VAL A 28 -11.48 -10.37 -2.16
C VAL A 28 -10.86 -11.23 -3.28
N ARG A 29 -11.60 -11.44 -4.39
CA ARG A 29 -11.12 -12.18 -5.57
C ARG A 29 -9.78 -11.69 -6.12
N ALA A 30 -9.56 -10.38 -6.15
CA ALA A 30 -8.30 -9.81 -6.65
C ALA A 30 -7.13 -10.07 -5.69
N LYS A 31 -7.39 -9.95 -4.39
CA LYS A 31 -6.39 -10.21 -3.36
C LYS A 31 -5.95 -11.68 -3.41
N GLU A 32 -6.91 -12.59 -3.42
CA GLU A 32 -6.67 -14.04 -3.52
C GLU A 32 -5.87 -14.39 -4.77
N ALA A 33 -6.22 -13.84 -5.93
CA ALA A 33 -5.50 -14.09 -7.16
C ALA A 33 -4.03 -13.61 -7.12
N VAL A 34 -3.78 -12.44 -6.52
CA VAL A 34 -2.41 -11.92 -6.36
C VAL A 34 -1.61 -12.76 -5.38
N GLU A 35 -2.20 -13.15 -4.24
CA GLU A 35 -1.55 -13.98 -3.23
C GLU A 35 -1.27 -15.40 -3.75
N ALA A 36 -2.19 -15.98 -4.53
CA ALA A 36 -2.00 -17.28 -5.19
C ALA A 36 -0.86 -17.27 -6.21
N ALA A 37 -0.60 -16.12 -6.86
CA ALA A 37 0.54 -15.92 -7.74
C ALA A 37 1.86 -15.62 -6.98
N GLY A 38 1.86 -15.68 -5.64
CA GLY A 38 3.03 -15.38 -4.80
C GLY A 38 3.27 -13.88 -4.55
N GLY A 39 2.34 -13.02 -4.96
CA GLY A 39 2.39 -11.58 -4.71
C GLY A 39 1.81 -11.18 -3.35
N SER A 40 1.70 -9.87 -3.11
CA SER A 40 1.02 -9.36 -1.91
C SER A 40 0.28 -8.05 -2.20
N VAL A 41 -0.81 -7.82 -1.47
CA VAL A 41 -1.59 -6.57 -1.61
C VAL A 41 -1.80 -5.94 -0.24
N ARG A 42 -1.38 -4.67 -0.12
CA ARG A 42 -1.60 -3.86 1.09
C ARG A 42 -2.53 -2.71 0.80
N ARG A 43 -3.50 -2.47 1.69
CA ARG A 43 -4.40 -1.32 1.62
C ARG A 43 -3.76 -0.12 2.30
N VAL A 44 -3.51 0.94 1.55
CA VAL A 44 -2.81 2.12 2.02
C VAL A 44 -3.67 3.37 1.89
N TYR A 45 -3.75 4.14 2.97
CA TYR A 45 -4.50 5.39 2.99
C TYR A 45 -3.66 6.57 2.48
N TYR A 46 -4.22 7.29 1.51
CA TYR A 46 -3.79 8.62 1.10
C TYR A 46 -4.99 9.56 1.14
N ASN A 47 -4.83 10.73 1.77
CA ASN A 47 -5.78 11.82 1.59
C ASN A 47 -5.57 12.47 0.20
N LYS A 48 -6.48 13.36 -0.20
CA LYS A 48 -6.40 14.04 -1.52
C LYS A 48 -5.08 14.77 -1.76
N LEU A 49 -4.56 15.45 -0.74
CA LEU A 49 -3.31 16.20 -0.85
C LEU A 49 -2.09 15.26 -0.97
N GLY A 50 -2.02 14.22 -0.16
CA GLY A 50 -0.95 13.23 -0.19
C GLY A 50 -0.96 12.42 -1.50
N LEU A 51 -2.14 12.07 -2.01
CA LEU A 51 -2.24 11.41 -3.31
C LEU A 51 -1.76 12.33 -4.45
N LYS A 52 -2.06 13.64 -4.38
CA LYS A 52 -1.53 14.62 -5.33
C LYS A 52 0.00 14.69 -5.26
N ALA A 53 0.56 14.67 -4.05
CA ALA A 53 2.00 14.66 -3.82
C ALA A 53 2.68 13.40 -4.37
N LEU A 54 1.99 12.26 -4.33
CA LEU A 54 2.47 11.00 -4.89
C LEU A 54 2.49 11.00 -6.43
N VAL A 55 1.40 11.47 -7.05
CA VAL A 55 1.21 11.39 -8.51
C VAL A 55 1.90 12.53 -9.25
N LYS A 56 1.99 13.72 -8.63
CA LYS A 56 2.56 14.93 -9.23
C LYS A 56 3.45 15.68 -8.24
N PRO A 57 4.59 15.09 -7.82
CA PRO A 57 5.53 15.77 -6.93
C PRO A 57 6.08 17.08 -7.52
N GLU A 58 6.23 17.16 -8.86
CA GLU A 58 6.75 18.32 -9.58
C GLU A 58 5.88 19.58 -9.41
N TRP A 59 4.58 19.40 -9.12
CA TRP A 59 3.70 20.54 -8.83
C TRP A 59 4.06 21.24 -7.52
N PHE A 60 4.56 20.49 -6.53
CA PHE A 60 4.98 21.04 -5.24
C PHE A 60 6.31 21.76 -5.38
N GLU A 61 7.27 21.17 -6.09
CA GLU A 61 8.57 21.77 -6.40
C GLU A 61 8.41 23.09 -7.16
N LYS A 62 7.61 23.11 -8.24
CA LYS A 62 7.34 24.34 -9.02
C LYS A 62 6.67 25.46 -8.23
N LYS A 63 5.97 25.12 -7.13
CA LYS A 63 5.33 26.09 -6.25
C LYS A 63 6.23 26.49 -5.06
N GLY A 64 7.46 25.99 -5.00
CA GLY A 64 8.37 26.21 -3.87
C GLY A 64 7.85 25.61 -2.57
N ARG A 65 7.00 24.57 -2.65
CA ARG A 65 6.36 23.93 -1.48
C ARG A 65 7.04 22.61 -1.18
N LEU A 66 7.23 22.34 0.11
CA LEU A 66 7.67 21.03 0.59
C LEU A 66 6.57 19.98 0.41
N LEU A 67 6.98 18.71 0.27
CA LEU A 67 6.05 17.59 0.25
C LEU A 67 5.33 17.47 1.59
N PRO A 68 4.01 17.26 1.58
CA PRO A 68 3.24 17.10 2.81
C PRO A 68 3.60 15.79 3.51
N ARG A 69 3.55 15.80 4.85
CA ARG A 69 3.57 14.56 5.64
C ARG A 69 2.28 13.77 5.40
N ALA A 70 2.38 12.45 5.41
CA ALA A 70 1.23 11.59 5.20
C ALA A 70 0.22 11.74 6.35
N ALA A 71 -1.03 12.04 5.99
CA ALA A 71 -2.10 12.19 6.96
C ALA A 71 -2.57 10.85 7.49
N ARG A 72 -2.93 10.81 8.77
CA ARG A 72 -3.57 9.64 9.38
C ARG A 72 -4.98 9.44 8.78
N PRO A 73 -5.45 8.19 8.64
CA PRO A 73 -6.80 7.91 8.19
C PRO A 73 -7.83 8.43 9.21
N PRO A 74 -8.99 8.94 8.74
CA PRO A 74 -10.10 9.29 9.63
C PRO A 74 -10.63 8.02 10.32
N PRO A 75 -11.27 8.12 11.51
CA PRO A 75 -11.71 6.97 12.29
C PRO A 75 -12.51 5.93 11.48
N LYS A 76 -13.43 6.37 10.62
CA LYS A 76 -14.25 5.50 9.76
C LYS A 76 -13.47 4.67 8.73
N GLN A 77 -12.24 5.05 8.42
CA GLN A 77 -11.38 4.40 7.44
C GLN A 77 -10.19 3.69 8.07
N LYS A 78 -9.90 3.95 9.35
CA LYS A 78 -8.75 3.38 10.06
C LYS A 78 -8.74 1.85 10.00
N ASP A 79 -9.90 1.22 10.22
CA ASP A 79 -10.01 -0.25 10.24
C ASP A 79 -10.07 -0.88 8.84
N LYS A 80 -10.14 -0.05 7.79
CA LYS A 80 -10.24 -0.50 6.39
C LYS A 80 -8.91 -0.49 5.66
N VAL A 81 -7.87 0.04 6.30
CA VAL A 81 -6.55 0.20 5.70
C VAL A 81 -5.51 -0.47 6.59
N ASP A 82 -4.53 -1.08 5.96
CA ASP A 82 -3.46 -1.78 6.66
C ASP A 82 -2.34 -0.80 7.04
N SER A 83 -2.22 0.34 6.34
CA SER A 83 -1.18 1.34 6.61
C SER A 83 -1.45 2.75 6.08
N ILE A 84 -0.61 3.67 6.56
CA ILE A 84 -0.56 5.07 6.12
C ILE A 84 0.39 5.18 4.93
N GLY A 85 0.01 5.98 3.94
CA GLY A 85 0.82 6.25 2.75
C GLY A 85 2.21 6.79 3.05
N ARG A 86 3.18 6.41 2.23
CA ARG A 86 4.54 6.95 2.25
C ARG A 86 4.68 8.06 1.22
N LEU A 87 5.35 9.15 1.59
CA LEU A 87 5.69 10.29 0.73
C LEU A 87 7.14 10.68 1.05
N PRO A 88 8.03 10.84 0.05
CA PRO A 88 7.81 10.70 -1.40
C PRO A 88 7.52 9.25 -1.84
N ALA A 89 7.18 9.06 -3.12
CA ALA A 89 6.97 7.73 -3.68
C ALA A 89 8.21 6.85 -3.47
N PRO A 90 8.05 5.59 -3.01
CA PRO A 90 9.19 4.70 -2.85
C PRO A 90 9.80 4.39 -4.22
N THR A 91 11.09 4.68 -4.37
CA THR A 91 11.88 4.40 -5.59
C THR A 91 12.44 2.98 -5.62
N LYS A 92 12.50 2.33 -4.46
CA LYS A 92 12.94 0.94 -4.31
C LYS A 92 11.72 0.03 -4.12
N PRO A 93 11.79 -1.25 -4.54
CA PRO A 93 10.78 -2.24 -4.21
C PRO A 93 10.53 -2.25 -2.70
N ILE A 94 9.26 -2.26 -2.32
CA ILE A 94 8.88 -2.23 -0.91
C ILE A 94 9.34 -3.56 -0.29
N PRO A 95 10.14 -3.53 0.79
CA PRO A 95 10.58 -4.75 1.43
C PRO A 95 9.35 -5.54 1.88
N PHE A 96 9.30 -6.79 1.46
CA PHE A 96 8.28 -7.75 1.83
C PHE A 96 8.52 -8.14 3.28
N LEU A 97 7.84 -7.45 4.21
CA LEU A 97 7.70 -8.00 5.54
C LEU A 97 6.59 -9.04 5.46
N VAL A 98 6.96 -10.31 5.26
CA VAL A 98 6.13 -11.38 5.83
C VAL A 98 6.14 -11.08 7.31
N GLU A 99 4.99 -10.79 7.91
CA GLU A 99 4.83 -11.01 9.34
C GLU A 99 4.88 -12.53 9.56
N ALA A 100 6.06 -13.12 9.37
CA ALA A 100 6.37 -14.46 9.82
C ALA A 100 6.80 -14.30 11.27
N SER A 101 6.07 -15.00 12.14
CA SER A 101 6.45 -15.31 13.53
C SER A 101 6.07 -14.25 14.57
N LYS A 102 4.79 -14.24 14.97
CA LYS A 102 4.45 -14.05 16.39
C LYS A 102 4.48 -15.37 17.19
N ASP A 103 4.95 -16.46 16.59
CA ASP A 103 5.06 -17.79 17.20
C ASP A 103 6.47 -18.38 17.08
N LEU A 104 7.49 -17.65 17.53
CA LEU A 104 8.76 -18.28 17.92
C LEU A 104 8.80 -18.31 19.46
N PRO A 105 8.79 -19.50 20.10
CA PRO A 105 8.98 -19.57 21.54
C PRO A 105 10.35 -18.99 21.87
N VAL A 106 10.38 -18.03 22.79
CA VAL A 106 11.60 -17.50 23.37
C VAL A 106 12.30 -18.65 24.10
N GLN A 107 13.30 -19.25 23.46
CA GLN A 107 14.20 -20.16 24.17
C GLN A 107 15.03 -19.32 25.13
N HIS A 108 14.73 -19.48 26.41
CA HIS A 108 15.52 -18.97 27.53
C HIS A 108 16.86 -19.71 27.49
N LEU A 109 17.97 -18.99 27.25
CA LEU A 109 19.29 -19.52 27.51
C LEU A 109 19.62 -19.19 28.97
N SER A 110 19.82 -20.24 29.78
CA SER A 110 20.36 -20.18 31.14
C SER A 110 21.81 -19.72 31.18
#